data_AF-A0A1I4QKK6-F1
#
_entry.id   AF-A0A1I4QKK6-F1
#
_cell.length_a   1.000
_cell.length_b   1.000
_cell.length_c   1.000
_cell.angle_alpha   90.00
_cell.angle_beta   90.00
_cell.angle_gamma   90.00
#
_symmetry.space_group_name_H-M   'P 1'
#
loop_
_entity.id
_entity.type
_entity.pdbx_description
1 polymer ?
#
loop_
_entity_poly.entity_id
_entity_poly.type
_entity_poly.pdbx_seq_one_letter_code
_entity_poly.pdbx_strand_id
1 'polypeptide(L)'
;MSNNFEYLSGSINISAPLPDILQKKGLDPFYEDPNNDEWGDMLCRVLYHESIHFWQLLASGYLANLVSDEWRRLDHFEQNKEILPKSDLSNNYTSRTGDRPFSPYELTECWARYWDVHTRSPARIIQEEGIGTDDPENNDNGAFGTYSWIEYDTVMQKGEDSHLYARPYRWLLDRASGNSYLISLLFPVITHASFGSPDPVGVFTGCFERATQEDITNEIMEHRSGNINFDWINSWTFAWDKIVLPTIEEKNLPLYTSGFDVLQRGTLGTHPIYSEYLEKAQVLWKFVKLANMLDVQDEAQLSEISMEHIEEHAITQAAAQDPWIIFALPGQPHYRHLLGHYLSPPIVRFKNFTYSTNRGASMWGSDDQPNGSEDLFELRSSELNIRIRKFRAAEKAHSLGLPLNAFE
;
A
#
# COMPACT_ATOMS: atom_id res chain seq x y z
N MET A 1 5.81 4.94 21.84
CA MET A 1 6.09 4.80 20.39
C MET A 1 4.74 4.92 19.72
N SER A 2 4.56 5.85 18.79
CA SER A 2 3.36 5.91 17.95
C SER A 2 3.48 4.84 16.85
N ASN A 3 2.34 4.35 16.38
CA ASN A 3 2.30 3.53 15.18
C ASN A 3 2.50 4.43 13.97
N ASN A 4 3.49 4.13 13.13
CA ASN A 4 3.69 4.83 11.86
C ASN A 4 4.73 4.14 10.95
N PHE A 5 4.55 4.33 9.66
CA PHE A 5 5.57 4.16 8.64
C PHE A 5 6.36 5.46 8.47
N GLU A 6 7.69 5.40 8.68
CA GLU A 6 8.58 6.52 8.39
C GLU A 6 9.14 6.40 6.96
N TYR A 7 8.50 7.13 6.05
CA TYR A 7 8.86 7.26 4.64
C TYR A 7 10.35 7.54 4.37
N LEU A 8 11.08 8.28 5.21
CA LEU A 8 12.49 8.56 4.90
C LEU A 8 13.43 7.42 5.31
N SER A 9 13.11 6.66 6.36
CA SER A 9 13.96 5.54 6.80
C SER A 9 13.45 4.17 6.35
N GLY A 10 12.22 4.11 5.82
CA GLY A 10 11.51 2.89 5.47
C GLY A 10 11.07 2.07 6.68
N SER A 11 11.23 2.59 7.91
CA SER A 11 10.94 1.81 9.10
C SER A 11 9.48 1.91 9.50
N ILE A 12 8.89 0.77 9.84
CA ILE A 12 7.60 0.71 10.52
C ILE A 12 7.85 0.70 12.03
N ASN A 13 7.13 1.53 12.78
CA ASN A 13 7.14 1.51 14.23
C ASN A 13 5.78 1.04 14.74
N ILE A 14 5.79 0.06 15.64
CA ILE A 14 4.62 -0.59 16.20
C ILE A 14 4.70 -0.49 17.73
N SER A 15 3.68 0.10 18.34
CA SER A 15 3.61 0.30 19.79
C SER A 15 3.35 -0.99 20.57
N ALA A 16 2.86 -2.03 19.90
CA ALA A 16 2.60 -3.35 20.45
C ALA A 16 3.88 -4.24 20.45
N PRO A 17 3.95 -5.24 21.34
CA PRO A 17 5.02 -6.24 21.30
C PRO A 17 4.81 -7.26 20.17
N LEU A 18 5.90 -7.79 19.60
CA LEU A 18 5.86 -8.92 18.66
C LEU A 18 5.63 -10.23 19.44
N PRO A 19 4.74 -11.14 19.01
CA PRO A 19 4.45 -12.39 19.69
C PRO A 19 5.64 -13.34 19.52
N ASP A 20 5.89 -14.16 20.54
CA ASP A 20 7.08 -15.03 20.60
C ASP A 20 7.20 -16.01 19.43
N ILE A 21 6.06 -16.41 18.85
CA ILE A 21 6.03 -17.29 17.68
C ILE A 21 6.53 -16.58 16.41
N LEU A 22 6.20 -15.30 16.20
CA LEU A 22 6.72 -14.52 15.06
C LEU A 22 8.16 -14.07 15.30
N GLN A 23 8.58 -13.87 16.55
CA GLN A 23 10.01 -13.66 16.85
C GLN A 23 10.87 -14.83 16.37
N LYS A 24 10.35 -16.07 16.43
CA LYS A 24 11.06 -17.28 15.99
C LYS A 24 10.93 -17.54 14.49
N LYS A 25 9.75 -17.31 13.92
CA LYS A 25 9.44 -17.65 12.52
C LYS A 25 9.66 -16.50 11.53
N GLY A 26 9.90 -15.28 12.01
CA GLY A 26 9.85 -14.07 11.20
C GLY A 26 8.42 -13.61 10.92
N LEU A 27 8.27 -12.65 10.01
CA LEU A 27 6.98 -12.03 9.66
C LEU A 27 6.26 -12.69 8.47
N ASP A 28 6.85 -13.70 7.83
CA ASP A 28 6.21 -14.40 6.72
C ASP A 28 4.83 -14.99 7.06
N PRO A 29 4.69 -15.75 8.17
CA PRO A 29 3.38 -16.31 8.53
C PRO A 29 2.32 -15.23 8.75
N PHE A 30 2.75 -14.01 9.11
CA PHE A 30 1.84 -12.88 9.26
C PHE A 30 1.32 -12.37 7.91
N TYR A 31 2.15 -12.33 6.86
CA TYR A 31 1.70 -11.87 5.54
C TYR A 31 0.88 -12.92 4.79
N GLU A 32 1.12 -14.20 5.04
CA GLU A 32 0.28 -15.30 4.54
C GLU A 32 -1.14 -15.20 5.11
N ASP A 33 -1.24 -15.15 6.44
CA ASP A 33 -2.51 -15.12 7.18
C ASP A 33 -2.52 -13.99 8.24
N PRO A 34 -2.78 -12.73 7.83
CA PRO A 34 -2.80 -11.59 8.75
C PRO A 34 -3.98 -11.65 9.73
N ASN A 35 -4.94 -12.55 9.51
CA ASN A 35 -6.13 -12.73 10.33
C ASN A 35 -6.01 -13.88 11.33
N ASN A 36 -4.87 -14.56 11.38
CA ASN A 36 -4.69 -15.63 12.34
C ASN A 36 -4.92 -15.13 13.77
N ASP A 37 -5.75 -15.86 14.52
CA ASP A 37 -6.08 -15.52 15.90
C ASP A 37 -4.85 -15.53 16.81
N GLU A 38 -3.77 -16.25 16.46
CA GLU A 38 -2.51 -16.27 17.22
C GLU A 38 -1.73 -14.96 17.17
N TRP A 39 -1.85 -14.18 16.08
CA TRP A 39 -1.30 -12.82 16.02
C TRP A 39 -2.22 -11.79 16.69
N GLY A 40 -3.41 -12.25 17.09
CA GLY A 40 -4.32 -11.73 18.11
C GLY A 40 -4.33 -10.23 18.31
N ASP A 41 -5.36 -9.57 17.77
CA ASP A 41 -5.93 -8.24 18.05
C ASP A 41 -5.00 -7.02 18.23
N MET A 42 -3.69 -7.19 18.44
CA MET A 42 -2.73 -6.16 18.82
C MET A 42 -1.82 -5.74 17.66
N LEU A 43 -1.61 -6.60 16.67
CA LEU A 43 -0.61 -6.39 15.61
C LEU A 43 -1.18 -6.34 14.21
N CYS A 44 -2.25 -7.09 14.00
CA CYS A 44 -2.79 -7.45 12.71
C CYS A 44 -3.28 -6.26 11.89
N ARG A 45 -3.90 -5.25 12.51
CA ARG A 45 -4.29 -4.03 11.82
C ARG A 45 -3.09 -3.17 11.48
N VAL A 46 -2.31 -2.84 12.52
CA VAL A 46 -1.28 -1.80 12.43
C VAL A 46 -0.13 -2.26 11.55
N LEU A 47 0.41 -3.47 11.78
CA LEU A 47 1.54 -3.95 11.00
C LEU A 47 1.18 -4.03 9.51
N TYR A 48 0.00 -4.56 9.18
CA TYR A 48 -0.43 -4.67 7.79
C TYR A 48 -0.68 -3.30 7.16
N HIS A 49 -1.36 -2.39 7.87
CA HIS A 49 -1.60 -1.01 7.42
C HIS A 49 -0.30 -0.27 7.09
N GLU A 50 0.68 -0.33 7.98
CA GLU A 50 1.97 0.34 7.75
C GLU A 50 2.81 -0.36 6.66
N SER A 51 2.66 -1.68 6.49
CA SER A 51 3.25 -2.40 5.35
C SER A 51 2.62 -1.99 4.03
N ILE A 52 1.33 -1.67 4.01
CA ILE A 52 0.68 -1.12 2.81
C ILE A 52 1.29 0.23 2.45
N HIS A 53 1.53 1.15 3.41
CA HIS A 53 2.22 2.40 3.10
C HIS A 53 3.61 2.20 2.49
N PHE A 54 4.34 1.20 2.99
CA PHE A 54 5.62 0.81 2.40
C PHE A 54 5.46 0.37 0.94
N TRP A 55 4.51 -0.51 0.64
CA TRP A 55 4.25 -0.96 -0.74
C TRP A 55 3.70 0.15 -1.64
N GLN A 56 2.87 1.04 -1.09
CA GLN A 56 2.39 2.24 -1.79
C GLN A 56 3.55 3.15 -2.19
N LEU A 57 4.56 3.35 -1.33
CA LEU A 57 5.77 4.10 -1.67
C LEU A 57 6.51 3.48 -2.85
N LEU A 58 6.68 2.15 -2.84
CA LEU A 58 7.37 1.44 -3.92
C LEU A 58 6.58 1.48 -5.24
N ALA A 59 5.25 1.47 -5.14
CA ALA A 59 4.36 1.52 -6.30
C ALA A 59 4.20 2.94 -6.85
N SER A 60 4.16 3.96 -6.00
CA SER A 60 3.79 5.32 -6.38
C SER A 60 4.99 6.20 -6.74
N GLY A 61 5.03 6.68 -7.98
CA GLY A 61 5.96 7.74 -8.37
C GLY A 61 5.72 9.03 -7.60
N TYR A 62 4.48 9.37 -7.26
CA TYR A 62 4.16 10.56 -6.46
C TYR A 62 4.77 10.49 -5.05
N LEU A 63 4.54 9.40 -4.31
CA LEU A 63 5.10 9.20 -2.97
C LEU A 63 6.63 9.07 -3.01
N ALA A 64 7.18 8.35 -3.99
CA ALA A 64 8.63 8.26 -4.14
C ALA A 64 9.28 9.63 -4.42
N ASN A 65 8.64 10.50 -5.21
CA ASN A 65 9.13 11.86 -5.43
C ASN A 65 9.07 12.72 -4.16
N LEU A 66 8.06 12.54 -3.29
CA LEU A 66 8.03 13.19 -1.98
C LEU A 66 9.23 12.78 -1.11
N VAL A 67 9.54 11.49 -1.05
CA VAL A 67 10.69 10.98 -0.30
C VAL A 67 12.01 11.43 -0.93
N SER A 68 12.09 11.45 -2.26
CA SER A 68 13.23 11.96 -3.04
C SER A 68 13.54 13.43 -2.71
N ASP A 69 12.50 14.26 -2.59
CA ASP A 69 12.63 15.66 -2.18
C ASP A 69 13.16 15.79 -0.76
N GLU A 70 12.59 15.07 0.20
CA GLU A 70 13.05 15.08 1.59
C GLU A 70 14.49 14.57 1.72
N TRP A 71 14.85 13.52 0.98
CA TRP A 71 16.20 12.98 0.93
C TRP A 71 17.20 14.00 0.39
N ARG A 72 16.87 14.69 -0.71
CA ARG A 72 17.71 15.76 -1.27
C ARG A 72 17.91 16.91 -0.28
N ARG A 73 16.87 17.27 0.49
CA ARG A 73 16.96 18.31 1.52
C ARG A 73 17.89 17.89 2.66
N LEU A 74 17.80 16.63 3.11
CA LEU A 74 18.70 16.06 4.12
C LEU A 74 20.15 16.06 3.62
N ASP A 75 20.40 15.54 2.42
CA ASP A 75 21.75 15.46 1.84
C ASP A 75 22.37 16.85 1.68
N HIS A 76 21.59 17.83 1.20
CA HIS A 76 22.02 19.22 1.10
C HIS A 76 22.39 19.81 2.46
N PHE A 77 21.58 19.55 3.50
CA PHE A 77 21.87 20.00 4.86
C PHE A 77 23.17 19.40 5.38
N GLU A 78 23.44 18.13 5.14
CA GLU A 78 24.66 17.50 5.63
C GLU A 78 25.92 18.08 4.98
N GLN A 79 25.85 18.37 3.68
CA GLN A 79 26.95 18.90 2.89
C GLN A 79 27.19 20.39 3.12
N ASN A 80 26.12 21.20 3.15
CA ASN A 80 26.21 22.66 3.11
C ASN A 80 25.86 23.33 4.44
N LYS A 81 25.31 22.58 5.41
CA LYS A 81 24.77 23.11 6.68
C LYS A 81 23.69 24.18 6.46
N GLU A 82 22.90 24.00 5.40
CA GLU A 82 21.78 24.87 5.03
C GLU A 82 20.48 24.06 4.91
N ILE A 83 19.35 24.65 5.30
CA ILE A 83 18.04 24.01 5.16
C ILE A 83 17.38 24.54 3.90
N LEU A 84 17.18 23.66 2.92
CA LEU A 84 16.38 23.98 1.74
C LEU A 84 14.89 24.09 2.11
N PRO A 85 14.14 25.02 1.49
CA PRO A 85 12.69 25.09 1.65
C PRO A 85 12.04 23.79 1.16
N LYS A 86 10.86 23.49 1.72
CA LYS A 86 10.02 22.39 1.21
C LYS A 86 9.56 22.69 -0.21
N SER A 87 9.53 21.67 -1.06
CA SER A 87 8.98 21.76 -2.40
C SER A 87 7.46 21.98 -2.37
N ASP A 88 6.91 22.48 -3.48
CA ASP A 88 5.46 22.60 -3.64
C ASP A 88 4.77 21.23 -3.50
N LEU A 89 5.40 20.15 -3.97
CA LEU A 89 4.93 18.78 -3.80
C LEU A 89 4.73 18.44 -2.32
N SER A 90 5.75 18.70 -1.50
CA SER A 90 5.72 18.46 -0.04
C SER A 90 4.68 19.34 0.67
N ASN A 91 4.57 20.62 0.29
CA ASN A 91 3.58 21.54 0.86
C ASN A 91 2.13 21.16 0.49
N ASN A 92 1.93 20.63 -0.71
CA ASN A 92 0.61 20.26 -1.21
C ASN A 92 0.16 18.86 -0.76
N TYR A 93 1.06 18.00 -0.28
CA TYR A 93 0.72 16.64 0.12
C TYR A 93 -0.38 16.58 1.18
N THR A 94 -0.26 17.40 2.23
CA THR A 94 -1.23 17.46 3.33
C THR A 94 -2.32 18.52 3.14
N SER A 95 -2.18 19.37 2.12
CA SER A 95 -3.07 20.49 1.87
C SER A 95 -4.12 20.16 0.80
N ARG A 96 -5.34 20.67 0.97
CA ARG A 96 -6.34 20.66 -0.11
C ARG A 96 -6.12 21.88 -0.97
N THR A 97 -5.60 21.68 -2.18
CA THR A 97 -5.33 22.77 -3.12
C THR A 97 -6.55 23.05 -3.99
N GLY A 98 -6.96 24.32 -4.07
CA GLY A 98 -8.11 24.76 -4.88
C GLY A 98 -9.42 24.08 -4.47
N ASP A 99 -10.17 23.60 -5.46
CA ASP A 99 -11.50 22.99 -5.28
C ASP A 99 -11.46 21.47 -5.03
N ARG A 100 -10.29 20.92 -4.66
CA ARG A 100 -10.14 19.47 -4.45
C ARG A 100 -10.91 18.99 -3.23
N PRO A 101 -11.64 17.86 -3.33
CA PRO A 101 -12.46 17.35 -2.23
C PRO A 101 -11.64 16.83 -1.04
N PHE A 102 -10.39 16.41 -1.27
CA PHE A 102 -9.46 15.87 -0.27
C PHE A 102 -8.00 16.11 -0.69
N SER A 103 -7.07 15.95 0.25
CA SER A 103 -5.63 16.05 -0.04
C SER A 103 -5.07 14.71 -0.54
N PRO A 104 -3.90 14.71 -1.20
CA PRO A 104 -3.18 13.47 -1.51
C PRO A 104 -2.93 12.61 -0.28
N TYR A 105 -2.61 13.21 0.87
CA TYR A 105 -2.43 12.51 2.14
C TYR A 105 -3.70 11.76 2.58
N GLU A 106 -4.85 12.45 2.59
CA GLU A 106 -6.15 11.81 2.93
C GLU A 106 -6.45 10.63 1.98
N LEU A 107 -6.10 10.74 0.69
CA LEU A 107 -6.27 9.66 -0.28
C LEU A 107 -5.30 8.49 -0.03
N THR A 108 -4.05 8.74 0.36
CA THR A 108 -3.07 7.69 0.74
C THR A 108 -3.55 6.90 1.96
N GLU A 109 -4.03 7.59 2.99
CA GLU A 109 -4.60 6.97 4.19
C GLU A 109 -5.87 6.17 3.85
N CYS A 110 -6.74 6.71 2.98
CA CYS A 110 -7.90 5.96 2.48
C CYS A 110 -7.51 4.71 1.71
N TRP A 111 -6.39 4.75 0.98
CA TRP A 111 -5.91 3.58 0.25
C TRP A 111 -5.37 2.49 1.18
N ALA A 112 -4.65 2.87 2.22
CA ALA A 112 -4.16 1.91 3.21
C ALA A 112 -5.34 1.32 4.00
N ARG A 113 -6.27 2.17 4.44
CA ARG A 113 -7.47 1.73 5.16
C ARG A 113 -8.36 0.82 4.33
N TYR A 114 -8.55 1.12 3.04
CA TYR A 114 -9.30 0.26 2.13
C TYR A 114 -8.81 -1.20 2.19
N TRP A 115 -7.51 -1.41 2.12
CA TRP A 115 -6.93 -2.75 2.12
C TRP A 115 -6.95 -3.41 3.50
N ASP A 116 -6.75 -2.63 4.55
CA ASP A 116 -6.94 -3.09 5.93
C ASP A 116 -8.35 -3.68 6.12
N VAL A 117 -9.39 -2.97 5.68
CA VAL A 117 -10.78 -3.46 5.81
C VAL A 117 -11.05 -4.71 4.96
N HIS A 118 -10.60 -4.72 3.71
CA HIS A 118 -10.82 -5.87 2.82
C HIS A 118 -10.06 -7.11 3.25
N THR A 119 -8.86 -6.97 3.81
CA THR A 119 -8.11 -8.12 4.31
C THR A 119 -8.62 -8.61 5.65
N ARG A 120 -9.00 -7.73 6.56
CA ARG A 120 -9.35 -8.12 7.94
C ARG A 120 -10.80 -8.47 8.19
N SER A 121 -11.65 -8.26 7.20
CA SER A 121 -13.11 -8.29 7.29
C SER A 121 -13.69 -7.08 8.05
N PRO A 122 -14.70 -6.39 7.48
CA PRO A 122 -15.40 -5.32 8.17
C PRO A 122 -15.97 -5.71 9.54
N ALA A 123 -16.57 -6.89 9.66
CA ALA A 123 -17.18 -7.37 10.91
C ALA A 123 -16.17 -7.43 12.06
N ARG A 124 -14.95 -7.91 11.77
CA ARG A 124 -13.87 -7.98 12.76
C ARG A 124 -13.42 -6.59 13.20
N ILE A 125 -13.27 -5.66 12.25
CA ILE A 125 -12.86 -4.29 12.58
C ILE A 125 -13.92 -3.57 13.41
N ILE A 126 -15.21 -3.77 13.12
CA ILE A 126 -16.31 -3.22 13.94
C ILE A 126 -16.16 -3.68 15.40
N GLN A 127 -15.87 -4.97 15.61
CA GLN A 127 -15.67 -5.53 16.94
C GLN A 127 -14.41 -4.97 17.62
N GLU A 128 -13.27 -4.93 16.91
CA GLU A 128 -11.99 -4.47 17.44
C GLU A 128 -11.99 -2.97 17.78
N GLU A 129 -12.64 -2.14 16.96
CA GLU A 129 -12.72 -0.69 17.15
C GLU A 129 -13.92 -0.25 18.01
N GLY A 130 -14.78 -1.19 18.42
CA GLY A 130 -15.97 -0.91 19.22
C GLY A 130 -16.96 0.02 18.51
N ILE A 131 -17.08 -0.10 17.18
CA ILE A 131 -17.98 0.74 16.39
C ILE A 131 -19.42 0.31 16.68
N GLY A 132 -20.23 1.24 17.21
CA GLY A 132 -21.65 0.98 17.43
C GLY A 132 -22.36 0.73 16.09
N THR A 133 -22.97 -0.44 15.94
CA THR A 133 -23.90 -0.73 14.84
C THR A 133 -25.30 -0.35 15.30
N ASP A 134 -25.97 0.50 14.51
CA ASP A 134 -27.31 1.04 14.86
C ASP A 134 -28.44 0.00 14.67
N ASP A 135 -28.11 -1.28 14.40
CA ASP A 135 -29.07 -2.35 14.09
C ASP A 135 -28.85 -3.61 14.94
N PRO A 136 -29.37 -3.63 16.19
CA PRO A 136 -29.21 -4.77 17.10
C PRO A 136 -30.09 -5.98 16.75
N GLU A 137 -31.04 -5.87 15.82
CA GLU A 137 -32.04 -6.93 15.55
C GLU A 137 -31.61 -7.96 14.48
N ASN A 138 -30.50 -7.73 13.76
CA ASN A 138 -30.02 -8.65 12.71
C ASN A 138 -28.78 -9.48 13.08
N ASN A 139 -28.23 -9.32 14.28
CA ASN A 139 -26.98 -9.99 14.70
C ASN A 139 -27.13 -11.45 15.15
N ASP A 140 -28.36 -12.00 15.17
CA ASP A 140 -28.62 -13.37 15.65
C ASP A 140 -28.52 -14.47 14.58
N ASN A 141 -28.24 -14.11 13.31
CA ASN A 141 -27.97 -15.10 12.26
C ASN A 141 -26.46 -15.28 12.07
N GLY A 142 -25.88 -16.07 12.99
CA GLY A 142 -24.49 -16.50 13.01
C GLY A 142 -24.01 -17.22 11.75
N ALA A 143 -23.63 -16.45 10.74
CA ALA A 143 -22.59 -16.81 9.79
C ALA A 143 -21.49 -15.76 9.88
N PHE A 144 -20.57 -15.94 10.84
CA PHE A 144 -19.24 -15.35 10.70
C PHE A 144 -18.70 -15.78 9.34
N GLY A 145 -18.70 -14.89 8.34
CA GLY A 145 -18.10 -15.21 7.03
C GLY A 145 -18.67 -14.55 5.78
N THR A 146 -19.82 -13.87 5.79
CA THR A 146 -20.27 -13.14 4.59
C THR A 146 -19.90 -11.66 4.67
N TYR A 147 -19.04 -11.21 3.77
CA TYR A 147 -18.65 -9.81 3.59
C TYR A 147 -19.89 -8.92 3.41
N SER A 148 -20.17 -8.02 4.37
CA SER A 148 -21.30 -7.08 4.31
C SER A 148 -20.86 -5.70 3.84
N TRP A 149 -21.46 -5.21 2.76
CA TRP A 149 -21.24 -3.85 2.26
C TRP A 149 -21.62 -2.78 3.29
N ILE A 150 -22.63 -3.04 4.11
CA ILE A 150 -23.07 -2.12 5.17
C ILE A 150 -22.00 -2.02 6.27
N GLU A 151 -21.41 -3.15 6.66
CA GLU A 151 -20.32 -3.16 7.62
C GLU A 151 -19.08 -2.47 7.06
N TYR A 152 -18.75 -2.74 5.79
CA TYR A 152 -17.66 -2.08 5.09
C TYR A 152 -17.84 -0.54 5.09
N ASP A 153 -19.01 -0.08 4.68
CA ASP A 153 -19.36 1.35 4.66
C ASP A 153 -19.30 1.96 6.05
N THR A 154 -19.73 1.21 7.06
CA THR A 154 -19.70 1.65 8.46
C THR A 154 -18.25 1.86 8.92
N VAL A 155 -17.37 0.88 8.67
CA VAL A 155 -15.95 0.96 9.03
C VAL A 155 -15.25 2.11 8.30
N MET A 156 -15.47 2.23 6.98
CA MET A 156 -14.84 3.28 6.17
C MET A 156 -15.33 4.69 6.53
N GLN A 157 -16.50 4.83 7.16
CA GLN A 157 -17.06 6.13 7.55
C GLN A 157 -16.89 6.49 9.02
N LYS A 158 -16.89 5.50 9.92
CA LYS A 158 -16.95 5.69 11.38
C LYS A 158 -15.76 5.11 12.14
N GLY A 159 -14.86 4.37 11.49
CA GLY A 159 -13.73 3.74 12.15
C GLY A 159 -12.75 4.71 12.80
N GLU A 160 -11.81 4.16 13.56
CA GLU A 160 -10.68 4.90 14.13
C GLU A 160 -9.93 5.64 13.02
N ASP A 161 -9.49 6.87 13.30
CA ASP A 161 -8.83 7.75 12.32
C ASP A 161 -9.65 8.10 11.06
N SER A 162 -10.98 7.90 11.07
CA SER A 162 -11.87 8.30 9.98
C SER A 162 -11.78 9.78 9.58
N HIS A 163 -11.24 10.64 10.45
CA HIS A 163 -10.93 12.03 10.11
C HIS A 163 -9.87 12.17 9.00
N LEU A 164 -9.02 11.15 8.79
CA LEU A 164 -7.98 11.10 7.75
C LEU A 164 -8.48 10.47 6.45
N TYR A 165 -9.14 9.31 6.50
CA TYR A 165 -9.50 8.55 5.30
C TYR A 165 -10.97 8.63 4.88
N ALA A 166 -11.91 8.93 5.79
CA ALA A 166 -13.33 8.79 5.46
C ALA A 166 -13.81 9.84 4.46
N ARG A 167 -13.06 10.94 4.28
CA ARG A 167 -13.44 12.01 3.36
C ARG A 167 -13.37 11.57 1.89
N PRO A 168 -12.25 11.04 1.38
CA PRO A 168 -12.24 10.40 0.07
C PRO A 168 -13.36 9.37 -0.09
N TYR A 169 -13.57 8.51 0.90
CA TYR A 169 -14.61 7.48 0.82
C TYR A 169 -16.03 8.04 0.73
N ARG A 170 -16.38 9.03 1.56
CA ARG A 170 -17.70 9.70 1.50
C ARG A 170 -17.93 10.40 0.16
N TRP A 171 -16.87 10.98 -0.42
CA TRP A 171 -16.95 11.58 -1.76
C TRP A 171 -17.26 10.52 -2.83
N LEU A 172 -16.67 9.33 -2.72
CA LEU A 172 -16.97 8.20 -3.61
C LEU A 172 -18.42 7.73 -3.46
N LEU A 173 -18.88 7.55 -2.21
CA LEU A 173 -20.26 7.13 -1.92
C LEU A 173 -21.29 8.10 -2.51
N ASP A 174 -21.07 9.40 -2.37
CA ASP A 174 -21.93 10.43 -2.97
C ASP A 174 -22.00 10.28 -4.50
N ARG A 175 -20.85 10.13 -5.16
CA ARG A 175 -20.79 10.01 -6.63
C ARG A 175 -21.28 8.68 -7.18
N ALA A 176 -21.10 7.61 -6.41
CA ALA A 176 -21.61 6.29 -6.76
C ALA A 176 -23.09 6.08 -6.38
N SER A 177 -23.78 7.12 -5.89
CA SER A 177 -25.16 7.01 -5.38
C SER A 177 -25.33 5.88 -4.34
N GLY A 178 -24.32 5.71 -3.48
CA GLY A 178 -24.27 4.66 -2.46
C GLY A 178 -23.90 3.25 -2.98
N ASN A 179 -23.42 3.10 -4.22
CA ASN A 179 -22.99 1.82 -4.76
C ASN A 179 -21.57 1.45 -4.27
N SER A 180 -21.48 0.90 -3.07
CA SER A 180 -20.22 0.52 -2.41
C SER A 180 -19.50 -0.62 -3.14
N TYR A 181 -20.21 -1.49 -3.85
CA TYR A 181 -19.59 -2.53 -4.68
C TYR A 181 -18.78 -1.93 -5.84
N LEU A 182 -19.35 -0.96 -6.57
CA LEU A 182 -18.64 -0.24 -7.64
C LEU A 182 -17.39 0.45 -7.10
N ILE A 183 -17.51 1.10 -5.94
CA ILE A 183 -16.37 1.72 -5.26
C ILE A 183 -15.31 0.67 -4.95
N SER A 184 -15.69 -0.43 -4.29
CA SER A 184 -14.75 -1.47 -3.91
C SER A 184 -14.06 -2.10 -5.10
N LEU A 185 -14.74 -2.23 -6.23
CA LEU A 185 -14.14 -2.80 -7.43
C LEU A 185 -13.09 -1.88 -8.06
N LEU A 186 -13.42 -0.59 -8.22
CA LEU A 186 -12.61 0.33 -9.01
C LEU A 186 -11.58 1.12 -8.21
N PHE A 187 -11.84 1.34 -6.92
CA PHE A 187 -10.99 2.14 -6.06
C PHE A 187 -9.51 1.75 -6.11
N PRO A 188 -9.10 0.47 -6.00
CA PRO A 188 -7.68 0.13 -6.01
C PRO A 188 -6.99 0.41 -7.35
N VAL A 189 -7.64 0.16 -8.48
CA VAL A 189 -7.10 0.44 -9.83
C VAL A 189 -6.94 1.94 -10.04
N ILE A 190 -8.01 2.70 -9.78
CA ILE A 190 -8.01 4.15 -9.96
C ILE A 190 -7.00 4.82 -9.03
N THR A 191 -6.94 4.40 -7.76
CA THR A 191 -6.00 4.96 -6.79
C THR A 191 -4.56 4.67 -7.18
N HIS A 192 -4.25 3.42 -7.55
CA HIS A 192 -2.92 3.03 -8.00
C HIS A 192 -2.45 3.89 -9.19
N ALA A 193 -3.27 3.98 -10.24
CA ALA A 193 -2.95 4.79 -11.41
C ALA A 193 -2.77 6.28 -11.07
N SER A 194 -3.63 6.81 -10.21
CA SER A 194 -3.58 8.21 -9.77
C SER A 194 -2.26 8.55 -9.08
N PHE A 195 -1.76 7.65 -8.23
CA PHE A 195 -0.48 7.83 -7.55
C PHE A 195 0.75 7.63 -8.45
N GLY A 196 0.56 7.25 -9.71
CA GLY A 196 1.59 7.32 -10.75
C GLY A 196 1.69 8.67 -11.46
N SER A 197 0.80 9.62 -11.15
CA SER A 197 0.74 10.97 -11.72
C SER A 197 1.29 12.03 -10.75
N PRO A 198 1.81 13.18 -11.25
CA PRO A 198 2.13 14.34 -10.40
C PRO A 198 0.89 14.98 -9.75
N ASP A 199 -0.31 14.64 -10.21
CA ASP A 199 -1.58 15.12 -9.67
C ASP A 199 -2.53 13.97 -9.28
N PRO A 200 -2.31 13.30 -8.14
CA PRO A 200 -3.06 12.10 -7.78
C PRO A 200 -4.53 12.40 -7.54
N VAL A 201 -4.88 13.46 -6.80
CA VAL A 201 -6.29 13.78 -6.52
C VAL A 201 -7.02 14.14 -7.80
N GLY A 202 -6.42 14.95 -8.69
CA GLY A 202 -7.08 15.35 -9.93
C GLY A 202 -7.29 14.20 -10.92
N VAL A 203 -6.36 13.24 -10.99
CA VAL A 203 -6.55 12.00 -11.77
C VAL A 203 -7.61 11.12 -11.13
N PHE A 204 -7.53 10.92 -9.82
CA PHE A 204 -8.47 10.07 -9.08
C PHE A 204 -9.90 10.52 -9.26
N THR A 205 -10.20 11.80 -9.04
CA THR A 205 -11.56 12.31 -9.17
C THR A 205 -12.04 12.23 -10.62
N GLY A 206 -11.18 12.53 -11.60
CA GLY A 206 -11.54 12.42 -13.02
C GLY A 206 -11.86 10.98 -13.46
N CYS A 207 -11.05 10.03 -13.01
CA CYS A 207 -11.28 8.61 -13.26
C CYS A 207 -12.60 8.16 -12.62
N PHE A 208 -12.86 8.53 -11.37
CA PHE A 208 -14.07 8.08 -10.70
C PHE A 208 -15.34 8.73 -11.27
N GLU A 209 -15.30 10.02 -11.64
CA GLU A 209 -16.43 10.67 -12.33
C GLU A 209 -16.75 9.99 -13.67
N ARG A 210 -15.72 9.59 -14.41
CA ARG A 210 -15.89 8.79 -15.62
C ARG A 210 -16.46 7.40 -15.31
N ALA A 211 -15.96 6.72 -14.28
CA ALA A 211 -16.46 5.41 -13.87
C ALA A 211 -17.96 5.39 -13.57
N THR A 212 -18.48 6.51 -13.04
CA THR A 212 -19.91 6.67 -12.71
C THR A 212 -20.80 7.00 -13.91
N GLN A 213 -20.25 7.07 -15.13
CA GLN A 213 -21.06 7.15 -16.35
C GLN A 213 -21.88 5.85 -16.52
N GLU A 214 -23.13 6.00 -16.96
CA GLU A 214 -24.13 4.93 -16.96
C GLU A 214 -23.70 3.72 -17.80
N ASP A 215 -23.11 3.94 -18.96
CA ASP A 215 -22.60 2.91 -19.86
C ASP A 215 -21.45 2.11 -19.22
N ILE A 216 -20.47 2.81 -18.63
CA ILE A 216 -19.33 2.18 -17.95
C ILE A 216 -19.79 1.41 -16.71
N THR A 217 -20.68 1.99 -15.91
CA THR A 217 -21.21 1.33 -14.71
C THR A 217 -21.98 0.07 -15.10
N ASN A 218 -22.84 0.11 -16.12
CA ASN A 218 -23.59 -1.05 -16.57
C ASN A 218 -22.67 -2.18 -17.04
N GLU A 219 -21.65 -1.86 -17.86
CA GLU A 219 -20.69 -2.85 -18.35
C GLU A 219 -19.92 -3.53 -17.21
N ILE A 220 -19.47 -2.78 -16.21
CA ILE A 220 -18.81 -3.33 -15.01
C ILE A 220 -19.75 -4.28 -14.26
N MET A 221 -20.99 -3.85 -14.04
CA MET A 221 -21.96 -4.59 -13.22
C MET A 221 -22.47 -5.86 -13.90
N GLU A 222 -22.43 -5.93 -15.24
CA GLU A 222 -22.80 -7.12 -16.02
C GLU A 222 -21.78 -8.28 -15.86
N HIS A 223 -20.51 -7.97 -15.59
CA HIS A 223 -19.42 -8.97 -15.54
C HIS A 223 -19.07 -9.45 -14.13
N ARG A 224 -19.88 -9.11 -13.12
CA ARG A 224 -19.64 -9.53 -11.74
C ARG A 224 -19.75 -11.04 -11.57
N SER A 225 -18.74 -11.64 -10.93
CA SER A 225 -18.75 -13.04 -10.52
C SER A 225 -19.42 -13.26 -9.16
N GLY A 226 -19.50 -12.19 -8.35
CA GLY A 226 -19.93 -12.28 -6.95
C GLY A 226 -18.79 -12.62 -5.98
N ASN A 227 -17.57 -12.85 -6.51
CA ASN A 227 -16.35 -12.95 -5.73
C ASN A 227 -15.46 -11.74 -6.04
N ILE A 228 -15.28 -10.87 -5.04
CA ILE A 228 -14.55 -9.60 -5.20
C ILE A 228 -13.09 -9.81 -5.64
N ASN A 229 -12.44 -10.92 -5.26
CA ASN A 229 -11.08 -11.21 -5.69
C ASN A 229 -10.99 -11.42 -7.21
N PHE A 230 -11.93 -12.19 -7.78
CA PHE A 230 -12.02 -12.36 -9.23
C PHE A 230 -12.43 -11.06 -9.91
N ASP A 231 -13.38 -10.35 -9.32
CA ASP A 231 -13.89 -9.12 -9.91
C ASP A 231 -12.79 -8.06 -10.02
N TRP A 232 -11.90 -7.93 -9.03
CA TRP A 232 -10.73 -7.03 -9.12
C TRP A 232 -9.81 -7.34 -10.29
N ILE A 233 -9.55 -8.63 -10.55
CA ILE A 233 -8.66 -9.05 -11.64
C ILE A 233 -9.35 -8.84 -12.99
N ASN A 234 -10.61 -9.25 -13.10
CA ASN A 234 -11.39 -9.14 -14.33
C ASN A 234 -11.63 -7.67 -14.72
N SER A 235 -11.81 -6.79 -13.72
CA SER A 235 -12.01 -5.37 -13.94
C SER A 235 -10.71 -4.61 -14.21
N TRP A 236 -9.52 -5.18 -13.96
CA TRP A 236 -8.24 -4.49 -14.11
C TRP A 236 -8.07 -3.89 -15.50
N THR A 237 -8.08 -4.74 -16.54
CA THR A 237 -7.86 -4.32 -17.93
C THR A 237 -8.96 -3.38 -18.39
N PHE A 238 -10.21 -3.68 -18.04
CA PHE A 238 -11.35 -2.84 -18.39
C PHE A 238 -11.22 -1.43 -17.78
N ALA A 239 -11.00 -1.35 -16.47
CA ALA A 239 -10.85 -0.08 -15.76
C ALA A 239 -9.64 0.70 -16.28
N TRP A 240 -8.54 0.00 -16.56
CA TRP A 240 -7.36 0.64 -17.13
C TRP A 240 -7.66 1.28 -18.50
N ASP A 241 -8.21 0.51 -19.43
CA ASP A 241 -8.41 0.93 -20.81
C ASP A 241 -9.57 1.91 -21.00
N LYS A 242 -10.65 1.75 -20.25
CA LYS A 242 -11.87 2.56 -20.41
C LYS A 242 -11.94 3.74 -19.46
N ILE A 243 -11.27 3.67 -18.31
CA ILE A 243 -11.37 4.69 -17.27
C ILE A 243 -10.06 5.45 -17.11
N VAL A 244 -8.97 4.75 -16.82
CA VAL A 244 -7.68 5.36 -16.47
C VAL A 244 -7.02 6.02 -17.67
N LEU A 245 -6.73 5.25 -18.73
CA LEU A 245 -5.99 5.74 -19.90
C LEU A 245 -6.61 7.00 -20.50
N PRO A 246 -7.92 7.05 -20.82
CA PRO A 246 -8.45 8.24 -21.44
C PRO A 246 -8.57 9.43 -20.47
N THR A 247 -8.65 9.21 -19.15
CA THR A 247 -8.56 10.30 -18.17
C THR A 247 -7.16 10.92 -18.15
N ILE A 248 -6.11 10.10 -18.23
CA ILE A 248 -4.72 10.55 -18.27
C ILE A 248 -4.43 11.30 -19.57
N GLU A 249 -4.91 10.78 -20.71
CA GLU A 249 -4.79 11.40 -22.02
C GLU A 249 -5.46 12.78 -22.08
N GLU A 250 -6.71 12.90 -21.60
CA GLU A 250 -7.43 14.19 -21.55
C GLU A 250 -6.72 15.25 -20.71
N LYS A 251 -6.06 14.82 -19.64
CA LYS A 251 -5.28 15.70 -18.76
C LYS A 251 -3.87 15.99 -19.29
N ASN A 252 -3.46 15.39 -20.41
CA ASN A 252 -2.10 15.47 -20.97
C ASN A 252 -1.02 15.10 -19.94
N LEU A 253 -1.29 14.06 -19.16
CA LEU A 253 -0.38 13.56 -18.13
C LEU A 253 0.46 12.37 -18.64
N PRO A 254 1.64 12.11 -18.07
CA PRO A 254 2.38 10.90 -18.38
C PRO A 254 1.58 9.66 -17.96
N LEU A 255 1.70 8.57 -18.73
CA LEU A 255 0.91 7.34 -18.57
C LEU A 255 0.93 6.78 -17.14
N TYR A 256 2.11 6.58 -16.57
CA TYR A 256 2.28 6.11 -15.21
C TYR A 256 3.77 6.19 -14.84
N THR A 257 4.08 6.62 -13.62
CA THR A 257 5.44 6.55 -13.06
C THR A 257 5.39 5.74 -11.77
N SER A 258 6.11 4.63 -11.71
CA SER A 258 6.19 3.84 -10.49
C SER A 258 7.18 4.45 -9.48
N GLY A 259 7.09 4.03 -8.22
CA GLY A 259 8.11 4.37 -7.23
C GLY A 259 9.49 3.82 -7.64
N PHE A 260 9.55 2.62 -8.20
CA PHE A 260 10.80 2.04 -8.72
C PHE A 260 11.41 2.84 -9.88
N ASP A 261 10.61 3.45 -10.75
CA ASP A 261 11.13 4.35 -11.79
C ASP A 261 11.85 5.55 -11.17
N VAL A 262 11.29 6.11 -10.08
CA VAL A 262 11.90 7.20 -9.32
C VAL A 262 13.17 6.74 -8.60
N LEU A 263 13.15 5.54 -8.00
CA LEU A 263 14.35 4.93 -7.39
C LEU A 263 15.47 4.74 -8.42
N GLN A 264 15.15 4.23 -9.61
CA GLN A 264 16.13 3.92 -10.65
C GLN A 264 16.74 5.17 -11.28
N ARG A 265 15.96 6.24 -11.45
CA ARG A 265 16.37 7.44 -12.20
C ARG A 265 16.74 8.63 -11.31
N GLY A 266 16.36 8.60 -10.04
CA GLY A 266 16.41 9.75 -9.12
C GLY A 266 17.47 9.66 -8.03
N THR A 267 17.42 10.63 -7.10
CA THR A 267 18.34 10.72 -5.95
C THR A 267 18.14 9.58 -4.94
N LEU A 268 16.98 8.92 -4.96
CA LEU A 268 16.74 7.74 -4.14
C LEU A 268 17.56 6.52 -4.59
N GLY A 269 18.14 6.52 -5.79
CA GLY A 269 19.06 5.48 -6.23
C GLY A 269 20.32 5.35 -5.36
N THR A 270 20.68 6.41 -4.61
CA THR A 270 21.78 6.39 -3.64
C THR A 270 21.29 6.28 -2.19
N HIS A 271 19.99 6.09 -1.98
CA HIS A 271 19.42 5.96 -0.65
C HIS A 271 19.84 4.62 -0.02
N PRO A 272 20.41 4.59 1.20
CA PRO A 272 21.05 3.38 1.76
C PRO A 272 20.11 2.20 2.01
N ILE A 273 18.80 2.44 1.99
CA ILE A 273 17.74 1.44 2.20
C ILE A 273 17.04 1.13 0.86
N TYR A 274 16.35 2.11 0.28
CA TYR A 274 15.55 1.92 -0.94
C TYR A 274 16.32 1.47 -2.18
N SER A 275 17.62 1.74 -2.31
CA SER A 275 18.39 1.29 -3.47
C SER A 275 18.41 -0.24 -3.61
N GLU A 276 18.30 -0.99 -2.51
CA GLU A 276 18.29 -2.46 -2.53
C GLU A 276 16.98 -3.05 -3.08
N TYR A 277 15.89 -2.29 -3.02
CA TYR A 277 14.58 -2.77 -3.47
C TYR A 277 14.44 -2.83 -4.99
N LEU A 278 15.34 -2.16 -5.73
CA LEU A 278 15.41 -2.30 -7.19
C LEU A 278 15.74 -3.75 -7.60
N GLU A 279 16.69 -4.39 -6.92
CA GLU A 279 17.06 -5.77 -7.22
C GLU A 279 15.95 -6.74 -6.78
N LYS A 280 15.39 -6.53 -5.58
CA LYS A 280 14.27 -7.34 -5.05
C LYS A 280 13.05 -7.30 -5.99
N ALA A 281 12.72 -6.13 -6.55
CA ALA A 281 11.63 -6.00 -7.51
C ALA A 281 11.90 -6.77 -8.81
N GLN A 282 13.13 -6.71 -9.33
CA GLN A 282 13.50 -7.48 -10.53
C GLN A 282 13.37 -8.99 -10.31
N VAL A 283 13.70 -9.48 -9.11
CA VAL A 283 13.55 -10.88 -8.72
C VAL A 283 12.08 -11.26 -8.68
N LEU A 284 11.24 -10.46 -8.01
CA LEU A 284 9.79 -10.67 -7.97
C LEU A 284 9.20 -10.72 -9.39
N TRP A 285 9.58 -9.78 -10.27
CA TRP A 285 9.10 -9.77 -11.66
C TRP A 285 9.50 -11.01 -12.45
N LYS A 286 10.73 -11.51 -12.26
CA LYS A 286 11.18 -12.75 -12.91
C LYS A 286 10.39 -13.94 -12.40
N PHE A 287 10.11 -14.01 -11.10
CA PHE A 287 9.30 -15.08 -10.51
C PHE A 287 7.90 -15.11 -11.09
N VAL A 288 7.20 -13.97 -11.08
CA VAL A 288 5.82 -13.86 -11.59
C VAL A 288 5.74 -14.28 -13.06
N LYS A 289 6.70 -13.85 -13.89
CA LYS A 289 6.78 -14.27 -15.29
C LYS A 289 7.03 -15.76 -15.46
N LEU A 290 7.92 -16.34 -14.63
CA LEU A 290 8.23 -17.77 -14.69
C LEU A 290 7.05 -18.63 -14.22
N ALA A 291 6.38 -18.23 -13.14
CA ALA A 291 5.19 -18.93 -12.63
C ALA A 291 4.12 -19.03 -13.73
N ASN A 292 3.85 -17.94 -14.44
CA ASN A 292 2.92 -17.92 -15.57
C ASN A 292 3.36 -18.80 -16.76
N MET A 293 4.67 -18.95 -16.99
CA MET A 293 5.18 -19.82 -18.06
C MET A 293 5.07 -21.32 -17.72
N LEU A 294 5.16 -21.67 -16.43
CA LEU A 294 5.08 -23.06 -15.96
C LEU A 294 3.64 -23.53 -15.78
N ASP A 295 2.70 -22.59 -15.64
CA ASP A 295 1.27 -22.85 -15.48
C ASP A 295 0.52 -23.02 -16.81
N VAL A 296 1.23 -23.37 -17.89
CA VAL A 296 0.62 -23.76 -19.17
C VAL A 296 0.04 -25.17 -19.01
N GLN A 297 -1.18 -25.24 -18.50
CA GLN A 297 -1.95 -26.49 -18.42
C GLN A 297 -2.49 -26.88 -19.81
N ASP A 298 -2.54 -28.19 -20.05
CA ASP A 298 -3.13 -28.78 -21.25
C ASP A 298 -4.66 -28.57 -21.20
N GLU A 299 -5.25 -27.88 -22.18
CA GLU A 299 -6.70 -27.49 -22.21
C GLU A 299 -7.66 -28.68 -21.98
N ALA A 300 -7.19 -29.92 -22.15
CA ALA A 300 -7.94 -31.14 -21.93
C ALA A 300 -8.23 -31.47 -20.44
N GLN A 301 -7.64 -30.79 -19.46
CA GLN A 301 -7.82 -31.06 -18.01
C GLN A 301 -8.75 -30.08 -17.28
N LEU A 302 -9.33 -29.09 -17.97
CA LEU A 302 -10.11 -28.00 -17.37
C LEU A 302 -11.42 -28.43 -16.67
N SER A 303 -11.95 -29.63 -16.92
CA SER A 303 -13.24 -30.07 -16.36
C SER A 303 -13.22 -30.51 -14.90
N GLU A 304 -12.04 -30.64 -14.27
CA GLU A 304 -11.89 -31.08 -12.87
C GLU A 304 -11.18 -30.07 -11.95
N ILE A 305 -10.95 -28.84 -12.43
CA ILE A 305 -10.17 -27.82 -11.70
C ILE A 305 -11.05 -27.15 -10.63
N SER A 306 -10.54 -27.06 -9.39
CA SER A 306 -11.24 -26.35 -8.31
C SER A 306 -11.25 -24.84 -8.57
N MET A 307 -12.25 -24.13 -8.04
CA MET A 307 -12.34 -22.66 -8.15
C MET A 307 -11.08 -21.95 -7.65
N GLU A 308 -10.42 -22.50 -6.63
CA GLU A 308 -9.16 -21.98 -6.08
C GLU A 308 -8.01 -22.01 -7.09
N HIS A 309 -7.87 -23.10 -7.86
CA HIS A 309 -6.85 -23.19 -8.91
C HIS A 309 -7.15 -22.25 -10.08
N ILE A 310 -8.43 -22.04 -10.42
CA ILE A 310 -8.84 -21.05 -11.44
C ILE A 310 -8.47 -19.63 -10.98
N GLU A 311 -8.65 -19.33 -9.69
CA GLU A 311 -8.28 -18.06 -9.07
C GLU A 311 -6.76 -17.84 -9.15
N GLU A 312 -5.98 -18.84 -8.73
CA GLU A 312 -4.52 -18.78 -8.75
C GLU A 312 -3.96 -18.60 -10.17
N HIS A 313 -4.54 -19.30 -11.16
CA HIS A 313 -4.17 -19.15 -12.57
C HIS A 313 -4.43 -17.73 -13.08
N ALA A 314 -5.65 -17.20 -12.86
CA ALA A 314 -6.02 -15.85 -13.31
C ALA A 314 -5.16 -14.76 -12.66
N ILE A 315 -4.89 -14.90 -11.36
CA ILE A 315 -3.99 -14.03 -10.58
C ILE A 315 -2.59 -14.02 -11.22
N THR A 316 -2.05 -15.20 -11.52
CA THR A 316 -0.70 -15.36 -12.05
C THR A 316 -0.60 -14.81 -13.47
N GLN A 317 -1.60 -15.07 -14.31
CA GLN A 317 -1.66 -14.58 -15.69
C GLN A 317 -1.76 -13.06 -15.76
N ALA A 318 -2.64 -12.44 -14.96
CA ALA A 318 -2.78 -10.99 -14.92
C ALA A 318 -1.48 -10.32 -14.51
N ALA A 319 -0.82 -10.82 -13.46
CA ALA A 319 0.45 -10.28 -12.99
C ALA A 319 1.61 -10.48 -13.97
N ALA A 320 1.56 -11.51 -14.82
CA ALA A 320 2.57 -11.69 -15.87
C ALA A 320 2.42 -10.70 -17.03
N GLN A 321 1.19 -10.29 -17.33
CA GLN A 321 0.89 -9.27 -18.34
C GLN A 321 1.17 -7.86 -17.82
N ASP A 322 0.76 -7.58 -16.59
CA ASP A 322 1.01 -6.32 -15.89
C ASP A 322 1.48 -6.57 -14.44
N PRO A 323 2.80 -6.54 -14.18
CA PRO A 323 3.34 -6.84 -12.85
C PRO A 323 2.97 -5.79 -11.80
N TRP A 324 2.45 -4.63 -12.20
CA TRP A 324 2.05 -3.58 -11.26
C TRP A 324 0.77 -3.91 -10.51
N ILE A 325 -0.06 -4.82 -11.05
CA ILE A 325 -1.30 -5.27 -10.42
C ILE A 325 -1.07 -5.80 -8.99
N ILE A 326 0.10 -6.39 -8.73
CA ILE A 326 0.50 -6.92 -7.42
C ILE A 326 0.46 -5.81 -6.35
N PHE A 327 0.91 -4.60 -6.72
CA PHE A 327 0.91 -3.44 -5.83
C PHE A 327 -0.42 -2.71 -5.76
N ALA A 328 -1.23 -2.83 -6.82
CA ALA A 328 -2.57 -2.28 -6.81
C ALA A 328 -3.51 -3.11 -5.95
N LEU A 329 -3.32 -4.43 -5.90
CA LEU A 329 -4.16 -5.42 -5.24
C LEU A 329 -3.49 -6.19 -4.09
N PRO A 330 -2.81 -5.53 -3.11
CA PRO A 330 -2.12 -6.21 -2.01
C PRO A 330 -3.05 -6.98 -1.07
N GLY A 331 -4.37 -6.83 -1.18
CA GLY A 331 -5.33 -7.64 -0.43
C GLY A 331 -5.51 -9.06 -0.98
N GLN A 332 -5.16 -9.30 -2.25
CA GLN A 332 -5.14 -10.65 -2.83
C GLN A 332 -4.15 -11.52 -2.04
N PRO A 333 -4.56 -12.68 -1.49
CA PRO A 333 -3.70 -13.50 -0.65
C PRO A 333 -2.33 -13.82 -1.28
N HIS A 334 -2.32 -14.20 -2.55
CA HIS A 334 -1.11 -14.50 -3.31
C HIS A 334 -0.19 -13.28 -3.44
N TYR A 335 -0.73 -12.11 -3.82
CA TYR A 335 0.07 -10.89 -3.95
C TYR A 335 0.57 -10.38 -2.60
N ARG A 336 -0.26 -10.46 -1.55
CA ARG A 336 0.13 -10.12 -0.19
C ARG A 336 1.32 -10.93 0.29
N HIS A 337 1.25 -12.25 0.10
CA HIS A 337 2.35 -13.14 0.46
C HIS A 337 3.61 -12.78 -0.32
N LEU A 338 3.52 -12.58 -1.64
CA LEU A 338 4.67 -12.18 -2.45
C LEU A 338 5.28 -10.86 -2.00
N LEU A 339 4.46 -9.86 -1.73
CA LEU A 339 4.91 -8.57 -1.25
C LEU A 339 5.55 -8.68 0.14
N GLY A 340 4.94 -9.41 1.08
CA GLY A 340 5.51 -9.65 2.40
C GLY A 340 6.83 -10.41 2.35
N HIS A 341 6.92 -11.42 1.48
CA HIS A 341 8.07 -12.31 1.37
C HIS A 341 9.25 -11.64 0.65
N TYR A 342 9.02 -11.03 -0.51
CA TYR A 342 10.08 -10.49 -1.39
C TYR A 342 10.32 -8.99 -1.19
N LEU A 343 9.28 -8.26 -0.81
CA LEU A 343 9.29 -6.80 -0.61
C LEU A 343 8.81 -6.45 0.81
N SER A 344 9.29 -7.20 1.81
CA SER A 344 9.05 -6.86 3.21
C SER A 344 9.60 -5.47 3.53
N PRO A 345 8.96 -4.72 4.45
CA PRO A 345 9.54 -3.51 5.02
C PRO A 345 10.95 -3.79 5.56
N PRO A 346 11.90 -2.85 5.39
CA PRO A 346 13.30 -3.09 5.72
C PRO A 346 13.50 -3.31 7.22
N ILE A 347 12.77 -2.53 8.03
CA ILE A 347 12.77 -2.64 9.48
C ILE A 347 11.35 -2.48 10.02
N VAL A 348 11.00 -3.33 10.97
CA VAL A 348 9.81 -3.19 11.80
C VAL A 348 10.23 -3.18 13.27
N ARG A 349 9.97 -2.05 13.95
CA ARG A 349 10.29 -1.86 15.37
C ARG A 349 9.05 -2.09 16.21
N PHE A 350 9.05 -3.17 16.96
CA PHE A 350 8.05 -3.45 17.99
C PHE A 350 8.55 -2.94 19.35
N LYS A 351 7.64 -2.91 20.34
CA LYS A 351 7.99 -2.49 21.70
C LYS A 351 9.11 -3.33 22.34
N ASN A 352 9.20 -4.61 22.01
CA ASN A 352 10.11 -5.60 22.61
C ASN A 352 11.13 -6.18 21.62
N PHE A 353 11.03 -5.88 20.32
CA PHE A 353 11.81 -6.55 19.28
C PHE A 353 11.98 -5.65 18.06
N THR A 354 13.16 -5.69 17.41
CA THR A 354 13.37 -5.08 16.10
C THR A 354 13.52 -6.19 15.08
N TYR A 355 12.59 -6.27 14.14
CA TYR A 355 12.71 -7.14 12.98
C TYR A 355 13.43 -6.39 11.86
N SER A 356 14.47 -7.00 11.30
CA SER A 356 15.22 -6.54 10.13
C SER A 356 14.99 -7.54 9.00
N THR A 357 14.74 -7.08 7.77
CA THR A 357 14.60 -8.01 6.64
C THR A 357 15.96 -8.54 6.22
N ASN A 358 16.11 -9.86 6.22
CA ASN A 358 17.41 -10.51 6.07
C ASN A 358 17.58 -11.24 4.75
N ARG A 359 16.51 -11.31 3.95
CA ARG A 359 16.51 -12.09 2.72
C ARG A 359 17.37 -11.43 1.66
N GLY A 360 18.45 -12.11 1.29
CA GLY A 360 19.19 -11.80 0.07
C GLY A 360 18.26 -11.86 -1.14
N ALA A 361 18.59 -11.14 -2.20
CA ALA A 361 17.84 -11.14 -3.46
C ALA A 361 17.86 -12.50 -4.21
N SER A 362 18.48 -13.53 -3.64
CA SER A 362 18.65 -14.83 -4.27
C SER A 362 17.43 -15.73 -4.07
N MET A 363 16.59 -15.76 -5.10
CA MET A 363 15.42 -16.65 -5.25
C MET A 363 15.75 -18.16 -5.28
N TRP A 364 17.01 -18.51 -5.50
CA TRP A 364 17.47 -19.90 -5.71
C TRP A 364 18.59 -20.30 -4.76
N GLY A 365 18.88 -19.45 -3.77
CA GLY A 365 19.89 -19.74 -2.76
C GLY A 365 19.26 -20.63 -1.70
N SER A 366 19.77 -21.85 -1.56
CA SER A 366 19.53 -22.69 -0.38
C SER A 366 19.79 -21.87 0.89
N ASP A 367 18.95 -22.04 1.91
CA ASP A 367 18.91 -21.40 3.24
C ASP A 367 20.23 -21.40 4.08
N ASP A 368 21.39 -21.67 3.48
CA ASP A 368 22.65 -22.01 4.18
C ASP A 368 23.74 -20.92 4.13
N GLN A 369 23.41 -19.66 3.87
CA GLN A 369 24.34 -18.54 4.10
C GLN A 369 23.78 -17.58 5.17
N PRO A 370 23.93 -17.91 6.47
CA PRO A 370 23.64 -16.97 7.53
C PRO A 370 24.73 -15.89 7.60
N ASN A 371 24.32 -14.67 7.99
CA ASN A 371 25.11 -13.65 8.70
C ASN A 371 25.92 -12.60 7.91
N GLY A 372 25.35 -11.98 6.88
CA GLY A 372 25.94 -10.75 6.31
C GLY A 372 25.01 -9.54 6.20
N SER A 373 23.72 -9.77 5.93
CA SER A 373 22.75 -8.72 5.58
C SER A 373 21.93 -8.20 6.77
N GLU A 374 21.73 -9.00 7.83
CA GLU A 374 20.84 -8.61 8.94
C GLU A 374 21.34 -7.36 9.67
N ASP A 375 22.64 -7.39 10.00
CA ASP A 375 23.36 -6.27 10.60
C ASP A 375 23.35 -5.04 9.68
N LEU A 376 23.19 -5.22 8.37
CA LEU A 376 23.35 -4.15 7.40
C LEU A 376 22.13 -3.22 7.34
N PHE A 377 20.91 -3.75 7.28
CA PHE A 377 19.70 -2.92 7.31
C PHE A 377 19.53 -2.24 8.66
N GLU A 378 19.70 -2.97 9.76
CA GLU A 378 19.57 -2.42 11.11
C GLU A 378 20.61 -1.32 11.37
N LEU A 379 21.87 -1.55 11.01
CA LEU A 379 22.92 -0.54 11.12
C LEU A 379 22.63 0.68 10.25
N ARG A 380 22.35 0.48 8.95
CA ARG A 380 22.08 1.59 8.01
C ARG A 380 20.86 2.41 8.42
N SER A 381 19.80 1.76 8.88
CA SER A 381 18.61 2.47 9.37
C SER A 381 18.90 3.19 10.68
N SER A 382 19.70 2.62 11.58
CA SER A 382 20.09 3.29 12.82
C SER A 382 20.92 4.55 12.55
N GLU A 383 21.92 4.45 11.67
CA GLU A 383 22.72 5.59 11.19
C GLU A 383 21.84 6.65 10.51
N LEU A 384 20.95 6.22 9.61
CA LEU A 384 20.02 7.10 8.91
C LEU A 384 19.07 7.80 9.88
N ASN A 385 18.53 7.11 10.90
CA ASN A 385 17.66 7.73 11.89
C ASN A 385 18.38 8.79 12.73
N ILE A 386 19.68 8.63 13.01
CA ILE A 386 20.48 9.68 13.65
C ILE A 386 20.57 10.90 12.73
N ARG A 387 20.85 10.69 11.44
CA ARG A 387 20.92 11.76 10.43
C ARG A 387 19.58 12.50 10.31
N ILE A 388 18.48 11.76 10.19
CA ILE A 388 17.12 12.30 10.12
C ILE A 388 16.81 13.13 11.38
N ARG A 389 17.09 12.61 12.59
CA ARG A 389 16.83 13.37 13.84
C ARG A 389 17.58 14.69 13.88
N LYS A 390 18.87 14.70 13.51
CA LYS A 390 19.67 15.94 13.42
C LYS A 390 19.08 16.91 12.40
N PHE A 391 18.70 16.41 11.22
CA PHE A 391 18.05 17.22 10.19
C PHE A 391 16.72 17.82 10.67
N ARG A 392 15.83 17.03 11.29
CA ARG A 392 14.55 17.52 11.84
C ARG A 392 14.74 18.53 12.98
N ALA A 393 15.75 18.33 13.82
CA ALA A 393 16.14 19.30 14.85
C ALA A 393 16.59 20.63 14.23
N ALA A 394 17.43 20.58 13.19
CA ALA A 394 17.86 21.76 12.46
C ALA A 394 16.72 22.48 11.72
N GLU A 395 15.81 21.74 11.07
CA GLU A 395 14.60 22.31 10.47
C GLU A 395 13.75 23.04 11.52
N LYS A 396 13.58 22.44 12.71
CA LYS A 396 12.83 23.06 13.80
C LYS A 396 13.52 24.33 14.28
N ALA A 397 14.84 24.33 14.47
CA ALA A 397 15.60 25.51 14.86
C ALA A 397 15.49 26.63 13.81
N HIS A 398 15.65 26.28 12.53
CA HIS A 398 15.49 27.23 11.42
C HIS A 398 14.11 27.87 11.41
N SER A 399 13.04 27.08 11.59
CA SER A 399 11.66 27.59 11.63
C SER A 399 11.38 28.56 12.78
N LEU A 400 12.21 28.53 13.84
CA LEU A 400 12.13 29.40 15.01
C LEU A 400 13.12 30.58 14.93
N GLY A 401 13.88 30.71 13.84
CA GLY A 401 14.93 31.73 13.70
C GLY A 401 16.15 31.51 14.62
N LEU A 402 16.38 30.28 15.05
CA LEU A 402 17.50 29.88 15.91
C LEU A 402 18.68 29.32 15.08
N PRO A 403 19.90 29.27 15.65
CA PRO A 403 21.02 28.53 15.05
C PRO A 403 20.66 27.06 14.82
N LEU A 404 21.11 26.47 13.70
CA LEU A 404 20.68 25.12 13.29
C LEU A 404 21.03 24.02 14.31
N ASN A 405 22.03 24.23 15.16
CA ASN A 405 22.45 23.30 16.21
C ASN A 405 21.78 23.55 17.58
N ALA A 406 20.74 24.39 17.65
CA ALA A 406 20.11 24.78 18.91
C ALA A 406 19.48 23.60 19.70
N PHE A 407 19.22 22.48 19.04
CA PHE A 407 18.57 21.29 19.62
C PHE A 407 19.41 20.01 19.49
N GLU A 408 20.70 20.12 19.16
CA GLU A 408 21.61 18.97 19.04
C GLU A 408 22.02 18.35 20.38
#